data_AF-A0A3P8W6M8-F1
#
_entry.id   AF-A0A3P8W6M8-F1
#
_cell.length_a   1.000
_cell.length_b   1.000
_cell.length_c   1.000
_cell.angle_alpha   90.00
_cell.angle_beta   90.00
_cell.angle_gamma   90.00
#
_symmetry.space_group_name_H-M   'P 1'
#
loop_
_entity.id
_entity.type
_entity.pdbx_description
1 polymer ?
#
loop_
_entity_poly.entity_id
_entity_poly.type
_entity_poly.pdbx_seq_one_letter_code
_entity_poly.pdbx_strand_id
1 'polypeptide(L)' 'MNPRDPRYRDKLIRHLTGPLYFSPKCRKQFNRLYHNTRDCTVPAYFKRCARLLTQLANSPRCTER' A
#
# COMPACT_ATOMS: atom_id res chain seq x y z
N MET A 1 -16.47 10.81 9.55
CA MET A 1 -16.00 9.52 9.00
C MET A 1 -15.05 8.90 9.99
N ASN A 2 -15.25 7.63 10.36
CA ASN A 2 -14.46 6.99 11.41
C ASN A 2 -13.06 6.62 10.85
N PRO A 3 -11.94 7.04 11.46
CA PRO A 3 -10.60 6.70 10.97
C PRO A 3 -10.26 5.20 11.04
N ARG A 4 -11.09 4.41 11.72
CA ARG A 4 -11.03 2.93 11.72
C ARG A 4 -11.69 2.27 10.52
N ASP A 5 -12.37 3.03 9.65
CA ASP A 5 -12.96 2.45 8.44
C ASP A 5 -11.88 1.95 7.47
N PRO A 6 -11.92 0.66 7.06
CA PRO A 6 -11.03 0.13 6.04
C PRO A 6 -11.12 0.90 4.71
N ARG A 7 -12.29 1.50 4.45
CA ARG A 7 -12.58 2.32 3.27
C ARG A 7 -11.83 3.67 3.29
N TYR A 8 -11.59 4.23 4.48
CA TYR A 8 -10.83 5.48 4.64
C TYR A 8 -9.35 5.24 4.37
N ARG A 9 -8.80 4.18 4.96
CA ARG A 9 -7.45 3.67 4.71
C ARG A 9 -7.18 3.44 3.23
N ASP A 10 -8.09 2.74 2.54
CA ASP A 10 -7.95 2.44 1.12
C ASP A 10 -7.90 3.69 0.26
N LYS A 11 -8.85 4.62 0.46
CA LYS A 11 -8.85 5.91 -0.24
C LYS A 11 -7.57 6.70 0.01
N LEU A 12 -7.11 6.76 1.27
CA LEU A 12 -5.97 7.59 1.64
C LEU A 12 -4.67 7.03 1.09
N ILE A 13 -4.46 5.71 1.20
CA ILE A 13 -3.28 5.06 0.62
C ILE A 13 -3.31 5.20 -0.90
N ARG A 14 -4.44 4.93 -1.56
CA ARG A 14 -4.56 5.06 -3.02
C ARG A 14 -4.37 6.50 -3.53
N HIS A 15 -4.79 7.49 -2.75
CA HIS A 15 -4.55 8.91 -3.04
C HIS A 15 -3.07 9.28 -2.87
N LEU A 16 -2.40 8.79 -1.82
CA LEU A 16 -0.98 9.05 -1.58
C LEU A 16 -0.05 8.35 -2.58
N THR A 17 -0.40 7.14 -2.99
CA THR A 17 0.43 6.35 -3.91
C THR A 17 0.15 6.68 -5.38
N GLY A 18 -1.02 7.25 -5.68
CA GLY A 18 -1.51 7.37 -7.04
C GLY A 18 -1.85 6.00 -7.66
N PRO A 19 -2.09 5.95 -8.99
CA PRO A 19 -2.32 4.70 -9.70
C PRO A 19 -1.04 3.85 -9.74
N LEU A 20 -0.86 2.98 -8.75
CA LEU A 20 0.21 2.00 -8.76
C LEU A 20 -0.18 0.78 -9.57
N TYR A 21 0.61 0.49 -10.60
CA TYR A 21 0.48 -0.75 -11.36
C TYR A 21 1.43 -1.80 -10.77
N PHE A 22 0.88 -2.86 -10.19
CA PHE A 22 1.66 -3.94 -9.60
C PHE A 22 1.61 -5.18 -10.47
N SER A 23 2.78 -5.73 -10.81
CA SER A 23 2.88 -7.05 -11.41
C SER A 23 2.32 -8.12 -10.48
N PRO A 24 1.79 -9.26 -10.99
CA PRO A 24 1.18 -10.31 -10.18
C PRO A 24 2.09 -10.83 -9.06
N LYS A 25 3.40 -10.93 -9.34
CA LYS A 25 4.43 -11.31 -8.38
C LYS A 25 4.44 -10.40 -7.14
N CYS A 26 4.34 -9.08 -7.33
CA CYS A 26 4.35 -8.12 -6.23
C CYS A 26 2.98 -7.80 -5.65
N ARG A 27 1.90 -8.10 -6.36
CA ARG A 27 0.52 -7.95 -5.84
C ARG A 27 0.29 -8.85 -4.61
N LYS A 28 0.92 -10.03 -4.55
CA LYS A 28 0.89 -10.91 -3.36
C LYS A 28 1.56 -10.25 -2.14
N GLN A 29 2.73 -9.64 -2.35
CA GLN A 29 3.49 -8.97 -1.29
C GLN A 29 2.81 -7.67 -0.83
N PHE A 30 2.24 -6.92 -1.77
CA PHE A 30 1.36 -5.79 -1.50
C PHE A 30 0.20 -6.20 -0.59
N ASN A 31 -0.57 -7.22 -0.96
CA ASN A 31 -1.72 -7.66 -0.16
C ASN A 31 -1.29 -8.09 1.25
N ARG A 32 -0.15 -8.78 1.37
CA ARG A 32 0.39 -9.18 2.67
C ARG A 32 0.72 -7.96 3.53
N LEU A 33 1.49 -7.00 3.01
CA LEU A 33 1.85 -5.76 3.74
C LEU A 33 0.60 -4.93 4.08
N TYR A 34 -0.27 -4.71 3.11
CA TYR A 34 -1.47 -3.89 3.25
C TYR A 34 -2.43 -4.43 4.32
N HIS A 35 -2.57 -5.76 4.45
CA HIS A 35 -3.47 -6.36 5.43
C HIS A 35 -2.80 -6.78 6.75
N ASN A 36 -1.50 -7.13 6.76
CA ASN A 36 -0.83 -7.64 7.97
C ASN A 36 0.05 -6.61 8.69
N THR A 37 0.43 -5.50 8.04
CA THR A 37 1.41 -4.57 8.62
C THR A 37 0.72 -3.45 9.39
N ARG A 38 1.22 -3.16 10.60
CA ARG A 38 0.73 -2.07 11.46
C ARG A 38 0.79 -0.70 10.79
N ASP A 39 1.81 -0.44 9.99
CA ASP A 39 1.93 0.79 9.20
C ASP A 39 0.73 1.00 8.25
N CYS A 40 0.13 -0.09 7.79
CA CYS A 40 -1.00 -0.08 6.87
C CYS A 40 -2.35 -0.27 7.59
N THR A 41 -2.39 -0.49 8.91
CA THR A 41 -3.65 -0.61 9.68
C THR A 41 -3.90 0.55 10.63
N VAL A 42 -2.85 1.28 11.02
CA VAL A 42 -2.95 2.42 11.94
C VAL A 42 -2.91 3.75 11.16
N PRO A 43 -3.93 4.63 11.31
CA PRO A 43 -4.04 5.87 10.53
C PRO A 43 -2.83 6.79 10.61
N ALA A 44 -2.17 6.85 11.76
CA ALA A 44 -0.96 7.66 11.97
C ALA A 44 0.21 7.24 11.05
N TYR A 45 0.22 6.00 10.56
CA TYR A 45 1.33 5.44 9.79
C TYR A 45 1.00 5.22 8.31
N PHE A 46 -0.19 5.60 7.83
CA PHE A 46 -0.58 5.42 6.42
C PHE A 46 0.39 6.07 5.43
N LYS A 47 1.01 7.20 5.79
CA LYS A 47 2.07 7.83 4.97
C LYS A 47 3.29 6.93 4.80
N ARG A 48 3.67 6.18 5.85
CA ARG A 48 4.79 5.23 5.82
C ARG A 48 4.43 4.00 4.98
N CYS A 49 3.21 3.48 5.15
CA CYS A 49 2.69 2.42 4.29
C CYS A 49 2.69 2.83 2.82
N ALA A 50 2.17 4.01 2.48
CA ALA A 50 2.17 4.50 1.10
C ALA A 50 3.59 4.55 0.50
N ARG A 51 4.57 5.07 1.25
CA ARG A 51 5.98 5.07 0.81
C ARG A 51 6.53 3.66 0.55
N LEU A 52 6.26 2.70 1.45
CA LEU A 52 6.67 1.31 1.28
C LEU A 52 6.04 0.69 0.03
N LEU A 53 4.75 0.95 -0.20
CA LEU A 53 4.02 0.43 -1.37
C LEU A 53 4.54 1.03 -2.68
N THR A 54 4.83 2.32 -2.71
CA THR A 54 5.45 2.99 -3.85
C THR A 54 6.87 2.47 -4.12
N GLN A 55 7.69 2.26 -3.08
CA GLN A 55 9.01 1.66 -3.22
C GLN A 55 8.94 0.22 -3.75
N LEU A 56 7.96 -0.56 -3.30
CA LEU A 56 7.72 -1.89 -3.84
C LEU A 56 7.34 -1.81 -5.32
N ALA A 57 6.40 -0.95 -5.70
CA ALA A 57 6.00 -0.80 -7.10
C ALA A 57 7.18 -0.44 -8.02
N ASN A 58 8.06 0.45 -7.55
CA ASN A 58 9.26 0.86 -8.28
C ASN A 58 10.44 -0.09 -8.11
N SER A 59 10.32 -1.14 -7.29
CA SER A 59 11.41 -2.08 -7.08
C SER A 59 11.63 -2.89 -8.35
N PRO A 60 12.88 -3.11 -8.78
CA PRO A 60 13.19 -3.92 -9.96
C PRO A 60 12.59 -5.34 -9.85
N ARG A 61 12.47 -5.88 -8.64
CA ARG A 61 11.80 -7.18 -8.37
C ARG A 61 10.31 -7.20 -8.71
N CYS A 62 9.67 -6.04 -8.78
CA CYS A 62 8.25 -5.87 -9.11
C CYS A 62 8.03 -5.35 -10.53
N THR A 63 9.00 -4.64 -11.10
CA THR A 63 9.01 -4.16 -12.49
C THR A 63 9.59 -5.18 -13.47
N GLU A 64 10.25 -6.23 -12.99
CA GLU A 64 10.66 -7.38 -13.81
C GLU A 64 9.41 -8.11 -14.31
N ARG A 65 9.13 -7.90 -15.59
CA ARG A 65 7.93 -8.33 -16.31
C ARG A 65 7.98 -9.81 -16.65
#